data_AF-A0A413PZQ9-F1
#
_entry.id   AF-A0A413PZQ9-F1
#
_cell.length_a   1.000
_cell.length_b   1.000
_cell.length_c   1.000
_cell.angle_alpha   90.00
_cell.angle_beta   90.00
_cell.angle_gamma   90.00
#
_symmetry.space_group_name_H-M   'P 1'
#
loop_
_entity.id
_entity.type
_entity.pdbx_description
1 polymer ?
#
loop_
_entity_poly.entity_id
_entity_poly.type
_entity_poly.pdbx_seq_one_letter_code
_entity_poly.pdbx_strand_id
1 'polypeptide(L)'
;MKNNKKKYALVIILILFIAFFSSQCMMTRTNTESKKTVAVILPYTYNKENSRILDAIRDYAHNNSIILDVWHEKSLSSNELSSVIANEEQNHAIGILLIYPENYLTQQEKHYDYNNVLAITATMQTAFSHYAAFENSPSPSYLLPVSAQVIKKIQDGKTNCIYIKNTYKLGYESIQMLDTYSRNKYMKDISIPCHKVDKAAIESGELDALLTN
;
A
#
# COMPACT_ATOMS: atom_id res chain seq x y z
N MET A 1 -61.26 3.25 -38.30
CA MET A 1 -59.78 3.23 -38.48
C MET A 1 -58.98 4.24 -37.61
N LYS A 2 -59.48 4.71 -36.46
CA LYS A 2 -58.81 5.76 -35.64
C LYS A 2 -57.97 5.24 -34.45
N ASN A 3 -58.00 3.93 -34.18
CA ASN A 3 -57.42 3.34 -32.95
C ASN A 3 -56.09 2.60 -33.14
N ASN A 4 -55.65 2.38 -34.39
CA ASN A 4 -54.39 1.66 -34.66
C ASN A 4 -53.16 2.58 -34.55
N LYS A 5 -53.25 3.86 -34.94
CA LYS A 5 -52.12 4.81 -34.85
C LYS A 5 -51.62 5.02 -33.41
N LYS A 6 -52.53 5.06 -32.43
CA LYS A 6 -52.17 5.19 -30.99
C LYS A 6 -51.48 3.93 -30.45
N LYS A 7 -51.91 2.74 -30.88
CA LYS A 7 -51.26 1.47 -30.52
C LYS A 7 -49.85 1.38 -31.10
N TYR A 8 -49.66 1.75 -32.36
CA TYR A 8 -48.33 1.79 -32.97
C TYR A 8 -47.42 2.85 -32.32
N ALA A 9 -47.94 4.03 -31.97
CA ALA A 9 -47.18 5.04 -31.25
C ALA A 9 -46.73 4.54 -29.86
N LEU A 10 -47.60 3.84 -29.13
CA LEU A 10 -47.28 3.29 -27.81
C LEU A 10 -46.22 2.17 -27.90
N VAL A 11 -46.29 1.33 -28.92
CA VAL A 11 -45.27 0.30 -29.19
C VAL A 11 -43.92 0.92 -29.54
N ILE A 12 -43.90 1.98 -30.37
CA ILE A 12 -42.66 2.69 -30.72
C ILE A 12 -42.03 3.33 -29.47
N ILE A 13 -42.84 3.96 -28.62
CA ILE A 13 -42.37 4.55 -27.35
C ILE A 13 -41.78 3.46 -26.43
N LEU A 14 -42.45 2.30 -26.33
CA LEU A 14 -41.95 1.18 -25.53
C LEU A 14 -40.59 0.66 -26.04
N ILE A 15 -40.43 0.53 -27.36
CA ILE A 15 -39.16 0.11 -27.98
C ILE A 15 -38.06 1.13 -27.69
N LEU A 16 -38.35 2.43 -27.77
CA LEU A 16 -37.39 3.49 -27.44
C LEU A 16 -37.00 3.46 -25.96
N PHE A 17 -37.94 3.19 -25.05
CA PHE A 17 -37.63 3.01 -23.63
C PHE A 17 -36.74 1.79 -23.40
N ILE A 18 -37.05 0.64 -24.00
CA ILE A 18 -36.23 -0.57 -23.87
C ILE A 18 -34.83 -0.32 -24.44
N ALA A 19 -34.70 0.34 -25.59
CA ALA A 19 -33.41 0.70 -26.16
C ALA A 19 -32.62 1.63 -25.23
N PHE A 20 -33.25 2.67 -24.70
CA PHE A 20 -32.63 3.61 -23.77
C PHE A 20 -32.17 2.92 -22.47
N PHE A 21 -33.03 2.13 -21.83
CA PHE A 21 -32.67 1.38 -20.62
C PHE A 21 -31.61 0.31 -20.91
N SER A 22 -31.62 -0.32 -22.08
CA SER A 22 -30.58 -1.28 -22.49
C SER A 22 -29.24 -0.59 -22.70
N SER A 23 -29.23 0.60 -23.32
CA SER A 23 -28.01 1.43 -23.48
C SER A 23 -27.48 1.90 -22.13
N GLN A 24 -28.34 2.34 -21.21
CA GLN A 24 -27.92 2.71 -19.85
C GLN A 24 -27.42 1.50 -19.06
N CYS A 25 -28.06 0.33 -19.18
CA CYS A 25 -27.63 -0.91 -18.53
C CYS A 25 -26.30 -1.43 -19.10
N MET A 26 -26.03 -1.23 -20.39
CA MET A 26 -24.71 -1.49 -21.01
C MET A 26 -23.66 -0.47 -20.57
N MET A 27 -23.98 0.81 -20.45
CA MET A 27 -23.06 1.84 -19.93
C MET A 27 -22.62 1.53 -18.49
N THR A 28 -23.51 1.00 -17.64
CA THR A 28 -23.15 0.54 -16.29
C THR A 28 -22.27 -0.73 -16.29
N ARG A 29 -22.27 -1.52 -17.36
CA ARG A 29 -21.40 -2.70 -17.51
C ARG A 29 -20.01 -2.36 -18.06
N THR A 30 -19.84 -1.19 -18.68
CA THR A 30 -18.55 -0.68 -19.16
C THR A 30 -17.88 0.31 -18.21
N ASN A 31 -18.38 0.46 -16.98
CA ASN A 31 -17.50 0.80 -15.85
C ASN A 31 -16.61 -0.41 -15.55
N THR A 32 -15.80 -0.82 -16.53
CA THR A 32 -14.60 -1.59 -16.28
C THR A 32 -13.82 -0.72 -15.31
N GLU A 33 -13.74 -1.10 -14.03
CA GLU A 33 -12.84 -0.43 -13.09
C GLU A 33 -11.51 -0.30 -13.82
N SER A 34 -11.06 0.95 -14.02
CA SER A 34 -9.76 1.20 -14.64
C SER A 34 -8.74 0.41 -13.83
N LYS A 35 -8.05 -0.54 -14.47
CA LYS A 35 -7.02 -1.33 -13.82
C LYS A 35 -6.05 -0.36 -13.13
N LYS A 36 -6.00 -0.43 -11.80
CA LYS A 36 -5.14 0.42 -11.00
C LYS A 36 -3.76 -0.20 -10.95
N THR A 37 -2.73 0.52 -11.33
CA THR A 37 -1.34 0.03 -11.24
C THR A 37 -0.59 0.81 -10.16
N VAL A 38 0.18 0.13 -9.32
CA VAL A 38 1.15 0.76 -8.41
C VAL A 38 2.53 0.23 -8.74
N ALA A 39 3.47 1.14 -8.97
CA ALA A 39 4.89 0.77 -9.09
C ALA A 39 5.48 0.62 -7.69
N VAL A 40 6.21 -0.46 -7.45
CA VAL A 40 6.87 -0.77 -6.18
C VAL A 40 8.35 -0.95 -6.46
N ILE A 41 9.17 -0.03 -5.96
CA ILE A 41 10.63 -0.08 -6.11
C ILE A 41 11.21 -0.52 -4.77
N LEU A 42 12.03 -1.57 -4.79
CA LEU A 42 12.67 -2.12 -3.61
C LEU A 42 14.15 -2.42 -3.89
N PRO A 43 15.00 -2.51 -2.85
CA PRO A 43 16.40 -2.87 -3.05
C PRO A 43 16.53 -4.28 -3.66
N TYR A 44 17.57 -4.43 -4.48
CA TYR A 44 17.92 -5.70 -5.14
C TYR A 44 18.26 -6.80 -4.13
N THR A 45 18.87 -6.42 -3.01
CA THR A 45 19.22 -7.37 -1.96
C THR A 45 17.97 -7.79 -1.20
N TYR A 46 17.70 -9.09 -1.22
CA TYR A 46 16.62 -9.67 -0.44
C TYR A 46 16.90 -9.48 1.06
N ASN A 47 15.99 -8.78 1.73
CA ASN A 47 15.92 -8.69 3.19
C ASN A 47 14.57 -9.29 3.64
N LYS A 48 14.60 -10.11 4.69
CA LYS A 48 13.40 -10.71 5.31
C LYS A 48 12.38 -9.63 5.73
N GLU A 49 12.85 -8.44 6.08
CA GLU A 49 12.03 -7.27 6.41
C GLU A 49 11.20 -6.79 5.20
N ASN A 50 11.85 -6.69 4.03
CA ASN A 50 11.21 -6.29 2.78
C ASN A 50 10.17 -7.32 2.34
N SER A 51 10.43 -8.61 2.61
CA SER A 51 9.53 -9.70 2.26
C SER A 51 8.14 -9.53 2.88
N ARG A 52 8.06 -9.22 4.19
CA ARG A 52 6.77 -9.02 4.87
C ARG A 52 6.02 -7.77 4.44
N ILE A 53 6.74 -6.69 4.17
CA ILE A 53 6.15 -5.47 3.61
C ILE A 53 5.53 -5.81 2.26
N LEU A 54 6.25 -6.53 1.41
CA LEU A 54 5.79 -6.92 0.09
C LEU A 54 4.62 -7.91 0.12
N ASP A 55 4.60 -8.84 1.07
CA ASP A 55 3.45 -9.74 1.28
C ASP A 55 2.19 -8.94 1.62
N ALA A 56 2.30 -7.98 2.54
CA ALA A 56 1.17 -7.11 2.89
C ALA A 56 0.67 -6.28 1.68
N ILE A 57 1.60 -5.77 0.88
CA ILE A 57 1.28 -5.01 -0.34
C ILE A 57 0.55 -5.92 -1.35
N ARG A 58 1.03 -7.14 -1.56
CA ARG A 58 0.42 -8.14 -2.45
C ARG A 58 -0.98 -8.52 -1.98
N ASP A 59 -1.17 -8.76 -0.68
CA ASP A 59 -2.46 -9.12 -0.11
C ASP A 59 -3.49 -8.01 -0.30
N TYR A 60 -3.13 -6.76 0.01
CA TYR A 60 -4.00 -5.62 -0.25
C TYR A 60 -4.30 -5.48 -1.74
N ALA A 61 -3.28 -5.55 -2.58
CA ALA A 61 -3.42 -5.37 -4.02
C ALA A 61 -4.33 -6.43 -4.64
N HIS A 62 -4.18 -7.69 -4.24
CA HIS A 62 -5.05 -8.79 -4.65
C HIS A 62 -6.50 -8.53 -4.27
N ASN A 63 -6.75 -8.14 -3.01
CA ASN A 63 -8.10 -7.90 -2.50
C ASN A 63 -8.78 -6.67 -3.11
N ASN A 64 -8.00 -5.73 -3.68
CA ASN A 64 -8.51 -4.48 -4.23
C ASN A 64 -8.28 -4.34 -5.75
N SER A 65 -7.98 -5.45 -6.44
CA SER A 65 -7.75 -5.49 -7.90
C SER A 65 -6.70 -4.49 -8.41
N ILE A 66 -5.63 -4.32 -7.64
CA ILE A 66 -4.47 -3.47 -7.99
C ILE A 66 -3.39 -4.35 -8.63
N ILE A 67 -2.88 -3.89 -9.77
CA ILE A 67 -1.71 -4.47 -10.43
C ILE A 67 -0.46 -3.87 -9.80
N LEU A 68 0.48 -4.72 -9.43
CA LEU A 68 1.78 -4.30 -8.92
C LEU A 68 2.82 -4.43 -10.02
N ASP A 69 3.51 -3.34 -10.32
CA ASP A 69 4.72 -3.37 -11.14
C ASP A 69 5.93 -3.29 -10.21
N VAL A 70 6.70 -4.37 -10.10
CA VAL A 70 7.68 -4.56 -9.01
C VAL A 70 9.10 -4.52 -9.56
N TRP A 71 9.89 -3.57 -9.06
CA TRP A 71 11.23 -3.24 -9.53
C TRP A 71 12.26 -3.50 -8.42
N HIS A 72 13.38 -4.13 -8.79
CA HIS A 72 14.45 -4.48 -7.86
C HIS A 72 15.73 -3.73 -8.21
N GLU A 73 16.06 -2.71 -7.43
CA GLU A 73 17.14 -1.77 -7.76
C GLU A 73 18.38 -1.93 -6.89
N LYS A 74 19.55 -2.00 -7.53
CA LYS A 74 20.85 -1.99 -6.83
C LYS A 74 21.28 -0.57 -6.50
N SER A 75 20.98 0.35 -7.40
CA SER A 75 21.46 1.72 -7.40
C SER A 75 20.57 2.50 -8.35
N LEU A 76 20.06 3.64 -7.88
CA LEU A 76 19.21 4.55 -8.64
C LEU A 76 19.64 5.98 -8.29
N SER A 77 19.97 6.78 -9.28
CA SER A 77 20.22 8.21 -9.13
C SER A 77 18.92 9.00 -9.10
N SER A 78 18.95 10.25 -8.64
CA SER A 78 17.75 11.11 -8.64
C SER A 78 17.18 11.32 -10.05
N ASN A 79 18.04 11.47 -11.07
CA ASN A 79 17.60 11.62 -12.46
C ASN A 79 16.90 10.36 -13.00
N GLU A 80 17.40 9.19 -12.63
CA GLU A 80 16.76 7.91 -12.99
C GLU A 80 15.42 7.76 -12.25
N LEU A 81 15.36 8.13 -10.97
CA LEU A 81 14.11 8.16 -10.21
C LEU A 81 13.08 9.10 -10.86
N SER A 82 13.45 10.33 -11.23
CA SER A 82 12.56 11.24 -11.95
C SER A 82 12.04 10.64 -13.25
N SER A 83 12.90 9.91 -13.97
CA SER A 83 12.53 9.26 -15.24
C SER A 83 11.55 8.11 -15.01
N VAL A 84 11.76 7.30 -13.96
CA VAL A 84 10.82 6.25 -13.56
C VAL A 84 9.47 6.86 -13.19
N ILE A 85 9.45 7.93 -12.40
CA ILE A 85 8.21 8.60 -11.99
C ILE A 85 7.45 9.12 -13.21
N ALA A 86 8.12 9.80 -14.14
CA ALA A 86 7.49 10.30 -15.36
C ALA A 86 6.91 9.17 -16.24
N ASN A 87 7.61 8.04 -16.36
CA ASN A 87 7.14 6.88 -17.11
C ASN A 87 5.90 6.25 -16.45
N GLU A 88 5.89 6.10 -15.13
CA GLU A 88 4.77 5.53 -14.40
C GLU A 88 3.53 6.43 -14.44
N GLU A 89 3.72 7.76 -14.42
CA GLU A 89 2.63 8.72 -14.65
C GLU A 89 2.04 8.59 -16.06
N GLN A 90 2.88 8.43 -17.08
CA GLN A 90 2.43 8.18 -18.46
C GLN A 90 1.68 6.85 -18.58
N ASN A 91 2.09 5.84 -17.82
CA ASN A 91 1.45 4.53 -17.75
C ASN A 91 0.20 4.50 -16.85
N HIS A 92 -0.24 5.67 -16.34
CA HIS A 92 -1.42 5.83 -15.49
C HIS A 92 -1.33 5.05 -14.17
N ALA A 93 -0.12 4.87 -13.62
CA ALA A 93 0.05 4.36 -12.28
C ALA A 93 -0.65 5.30 -11.28
N ILE A 94 -1.35 4.73 -10.31
CA ILE A 94 -2.05 5.50 -9.28
C ILE A 94 -1.08 6.08 -8.23
N GLY A 95 0.14 5.54 -8.17
CA GLY A 95 1.19 5.97 -7.26
C GLY A 95 2.41 5.05 -7.32
N ILE A 96 3.47 5.48 -6.66
CA ILE A 96 4.76 4.80 -6.59
C ILE A 96 5.13 4.61 -5.13
N LEU A 97 5.51 3.38 -4.79
CA LEU A 97 5.96 3.01 -3.46
C LEU A 97 7.46 2.72 -3.48
N LEU A 98 8.22 3.51 -2.72
CA LEU A 98 9.66 3.28 -2.54
C LEU A 98 9.88 2.54 -1.23
N ILE A 99 10.46 1.34 -1.26
CA ILE A 99 10.71 0.52 -0.08
C ILE A 99 12.17 0.62 0.33
N TYR A 100 12.43 1.33 1.42
CA TYR A 100 13.77 1.65 1.95
C TYR A 100 14.70 2.25 0.89
N PRO A 101 14.34 3.42 0.32
CA PRO A 101 15.15 4.10 -0.69
C PRO A 101 16.59 4.41 -0.24
N GLU A 102 16.85 4.50 1.07
CA GLU A 102 18.19 4.64 1.63
C GLU A 102 19.18 3.54 1.21
N ASN A 103 18.68 2.39 0.75
CA ASN A 103 19.50 1.24 0.35
C ASN A 103 19.88 1.22 -1.13
N TYR A 104 19.30 2.10 -1.96
CA TYR A 104 19.57 2.12 -3.40
C TYR A 104 19.62 3.52 -4.01
N LEU A 105 19.14 4.58 -3.35
CA LEU A 105 19.33 5.94 -3.83
C LEU A 105 20.76 6.43 -3.57
N THR A 106 21.48 6.74 -4.65
CA THR A 106 22.92 7.05 -4.59
C THR A 106 23.23 8.52 -4.31
N GLN A 107 22.33 9.43 -4.67
CA GLN A 107 22.46 10.86 -4.43
C GLN A 107 21.21 11.32 -3.73
N GLN A 108 21.30 11.65 -2.45
CA GLN A 108 20.18 12.20 -1.71
C GLN A 108 20.00 13.65 -2.13
N GLU A 109 18.94 13.93 -2.89
CA GLU A 109 18.47 15.30 -3.01
C GLU A 109 18.13 15.85 -1.63
N LYS A 110 18.18 17.17 -1.50
CA LYS A 110 17.73 17.81 -0.26
C LYS A 110 16.27 17.48 0.04
N HIS A 111 15.46 17.34 -1.01
CA HIS A 111 14.06 17.01 -0.92
C HIS A 111 13.50 16.53 -2.28
N TYR A 112 12.87 15.36 -2.28
CA TYR A 112 12.15 14.77 -3.41
C TYR A 112 10.67 15.17 -3.32
N ASP A 113 10.26 16.10 -4.18
CA ASP A 113 8.92 16.67 -4.19
C ASP A 113 8.00 15.99 -5.21
N TYR A 114 7.39 14.87 -4.81
CA TYR A 114 6.50 14.08 -5.65
C TYR A 114 5.21 13.71 -4.88
N ASN A 115 4.07 14.22 -5.35
CA ASN A 115 2.77 14.03 -4.69
C ASN A 115 2.24 12.59 -4.75
N ASN A 116 2.66 11.82 -5.75
CA ASN A 116 2.25 10.44 -6.01
C ASN A 116 3.25 9.39 -5.51
N VAL A 117 4.30 9.81 -4.81
CA VAL A 117 5.32 8.93 -4.26
C VAL A 117 5.13 8.82 -2.75
N LEU A 118 5.15 7.60 -2.23
CA LEU A 118 5.23 7.33 -0.80
C LEU A 118 6.50 6.51 -0.51
N ALA A 119 7.35 7.02 0.38
CA ALA A 119 8.58 6.33 0.76
C ALA A 119 8.42 5.60 2.10
N ILE A 120 8.46 4.26 2.09
CA ILE A 120 8.66 3.48 3.31
C ILE A 120 10.13 3.60 3.70
N THR A 121 10.46 4.26 4.82
CA THR A 121 11.85 4.55 5.17
C THR A 121 12.09 4.55 6.67
N ALA A 122 13.32 4.19 7.07
CA ALA A 122 13.79 4.32 8.43
C ALA A 122 14.56 5.63 8.68
N THR A 123 15.15 6.24 7.64
CA THR A 123 16.11 7.35 7.81
C THR A 123 15.88 8.56 6.90
N MET A 124 15.07 8.43 5.85
CA MET A 124 14.88 9.45 4.83
C MET A 124 13.55 10.20 4.97
N GLN A 125 12.94 10.26 6.16
CA GLN A 125 11.62 10.88 6.36
C GLN A 125 11.59 12.35 5.91
N THR A 126 12.69 13.10 6.11
CA THR A 126 12.77 14.51 5.69
C THR A 126 13.09 14.70 4.20
N ALA A 127 13.52 13.64 3.53
CA ALA A 127 13.92 13.70 2.13
C ALA A 127 12.73 13.58 1.17
N PHE A 128 11.55 13.15 1.62
CA PHE A 128 10.37 12.97 0.76
C PHE A 128 9.19 13.82 1.24
N SER A 129 8.33 14.27 0.32
CA SER A 129 7.08 14.96 0.68
C SER A 129 6.16 14.08 1.51
N HIS A 130 6.16 12.76 1.25
CA HIS A 130 5.35 11.79 1.97
C HIS A 130 6.15 10.53 2.30
N TYR A 131 6.03 10.07 3.54
CA TYR A 131 6.72 8.88 4.01
C TYR A 131 5.85 7.97 4.89
N ALA A 132 6.27 6.72 5.00
CA ALA A 132 5.74 5.75 5.93
C ALA A 132 6.89 5.20 6.79
N ALA A 133 6.77 5.30 8.11
CA ALA A 133 7.81 4.87 9.03
C ALA A 133 7.23 4.32 10.33
N PHE A 134 8.06 3.64 11.11
CA PHE A 134 7.71 3.35 12.51
C PHE A 134 7.97 4.58 13.38
N GLU A 135 7.14 4.77 14.39
CA GLU A 135 7.42 5.72 15.46
C GLU A 135 8.73 5.38 16.17
N ASN A 136 9.35 6.39 16.77
CA ASN A 136 10.51 6.20 17.64
C ASN A 136 10.10 5.39 18.87
N SER A 137 10.73 4.23 19.06
CA SER A 137 10.49 3.36 20.20
C SER A 137 11.70 3.31 21.14
N PRO A 138 11.48 3.14 22.45
CA PRO A 138 12.56 2.81 23.36
C PRO A 138 13.23 1.48 22.94
N SER A 139 14.54 1.41 23.13
CA SER A 139 15.27 0.14 22.98
C SER A 139 15.01 -0.76 24.19
N PRO A 140 14.85 -2.09 24.00
CA PRO A 140 15.02 -2.82 22.74
C PRO A 140 13.72 -2.93 21.90
N SER A 141 13.86 -2.73 20.58
CA SER A 141 12.77 -2.90 19.60
C SER A 141 13.10 -3.99 18.58
N TYR A 142 12.10 -4.78 18.19
CA TYR A 142 12.24 -5.91 17.27
C TYR A 142 11.20 -5.85 16.15
N LEU A 143 11.59 -6.23 14.94
CA LEU A 143 10.64 -6.43 13.84
C LEU A 143 9.96 -7.79 13.98
N LEU A 144 8.69 -7.89 13.58
CA LEU A 144 7.99 -9.16 13.57
C LEU A 144 8.45 -10.07 12.40
N PRO A 145 8.49 -11.40 12.58
CA PRO A 145 8.19 -12.13 13.82
C PRO A 145 9.36 -12.05 14.81
N VAL A 146 9.04 -11.95 16.11
CA VAL A 146 10.06 -11.94 17.17
C VAL A 146 10.56 -13.37 17.40
N SER A 147 11.87 -13.55 17.58
CA SER A 147 12.43 -14.87 17.85
C SER A 147 11.97 -15.42 19.21
N ALA A 148 11.75 -16.74 19.26
CA ALA A 148 11.37 -17.43 20.50
C ALA A 148 12.36 -17.21 21.66
N GLN A 149 13.63 -16.97 21.35
CA GLN A 149 14.66 -16.65 22.36
C GLN A 149 14.39 -15.32 23.05
N VAL A 150 13.95 -14.30 22.30
CA VAL A 150 13.62 -12.98 22.86
C VAL A 150 12.35 -13.10 23.71
N ILE A 151 11.33 -13.80 23.23
CA ILE A 151 10.09 -14.07 23.98
C ILE A 151 10.41 -14.79 25.30
N LYS A 152 11.25 -15.82 25.27
CA LYS A 152 11.66 -16.57 26.46
C LYS A 152 12.38 -15.70 27.49
N LYS A 153 13.20 -14.73 27.06
CA LYS A 153 13.85 -13.78 28.00
C LYS A 153 12.84 -12.94 28.78
N ILE A 154 11.71 -12.60 28.17
CA ILE A 154 10.63 -11.86 28.84
C ILE A 154 9.89 -12.77 29.83
N GLN A 155 9.57 -14.00 29.41
CA GLN A 155 8.91 -15.00 30.28
C GLN A 155 9.75 -15.36 31.51
N ASP A 156 11.06 -15.54 31.31
CA ASP A 156 12.05 -15.78 32.37
C ASP A 156 12.29 -14.57 33.29
N GLY A 157 11.70 -13.40 32.99
CA GLY A 157 11.91 -12.17 33.77
C GLY A 157 13.29 -11.52 33.58
N LYS A 158 14.07 -11.95 32.58
CA LYS A 158 15.40 -11.37 32.25
C LYS A 158 15.26 -10.03 31.52
N THR A 159 14.09 -9.74 30.96
CA THR A 159 13.78 -8.50 30.27
C THR A 159 12.34 -8.12 30.60
N ASN A 160 12.12 -6.91 31.10
CA ASN A 160 10.79 -6.48 31.56
C ASN A 160 9.80 -6.36 30.41
N CYS A 161 10.23 -5.78 29.28
CA CYS A 161 9.43 -5.63 28.08
C CYS A 161 10.31 -5.42 26.84
N ILE A 162 9.71 -5.59 25.67
CA ILE A 162 10.26 -5.21 24.38
C ILE A 162 9.25 -4.36 23.62
N TYR A 163 9.68 -3.73 22.53
CA TYR A 163 8.78 -3.09 21.57
C TYR A 163 8.81 -3.85 20.25
N ILE A 164 7.65 -4.07 19.64
CA ILE A 164 7.54 -4.77 18.35
C ILE A 164 7.07 -3.84 17.25
N LYS A 165 7.67 -4.01 16.07
CA LYS A 165 7.39 -3.26 14.85
C LYS A 165 6.75 -4.18 13.82
N ASN A 166 5.50 -3.90 13.46
CA ASN A 166 4.73 -4.71 12.53
C ASN A 166 4.96 -4.25 11.08
N THR A 167 5.93 -4.87 10.41
CA THR A 167 6.29 -4.58 9.01
C THR A 167 5.17 -4.93 8.03
N TYR A 168 4.36 -5.94 8.33
CA TYR A 168 3.17 -6.26 7.53
C TYR A 168 2.16 -5.09 7.56
N LYS A 169 1.84 -4.59 8.76
CA LYS A 169 0.94 -3.43 8.92
C LYS A 169 1.48 -2.19 8.19
N LEU A 170 2.80 -1.93 8.29
CA LEU A 170 3.44 -0.84 7.57
C LEU A 170 3.25 -0.95 6.05
N GLY A 171 3.48 -2.14 5.46
CA GLY A 171 3.23 -2.36 4.03
C GLY A 171 1.77 -2.20 3.64
N TYR A 172 0.86 -2.77 4.43
CA TYR A 172 -0.59 -2.73 4.19
C TYR A 172 -1.14 -1.30 4.19
N GLU A 173 -0.82 -0.50 5.22
CA GLU A 173 -1.27 0.89 5.30
C GLU A 173 -0.66 1.77 4.20
N SER A 174 0.57 1.46 3.77
CA SER A 174 1.25 2.22 2.71
C SER A 174 0.57 2.07 1.34
N ILE A 175 0.24 0.84 0.93
CA ILE A 175 -0.48 0.63 -0.33
C ILE A 175 -1.93 1.11 -0.26
N GLN A 176 -2.57 0.98 0.91
CA GLN A 176 -3.91 1.53 1.16
C GLN A 176 -3.93 3.06 0.99
N MET A 177 -2.86 3.74 1.41
CA MET A 177 -2.71 5.17 1.22
C MET A 177 -2.66 5.54 -0.26
N LEU A 178 -1.87 4.85 -1.09
CA LEU A 178 -1.82 5.10 -2.53
C LEU A 178 -3.17 4.86 -3.22
N ASP A 179 -3.88 3.79 -2.85
CA ASP A 179 -5.23 3.51 -3.37
C ASP A 179 -6.25 4.58 -2.93
N THR A 180 -6.15 5.08 -1.71
CA THR A 180 -6.99 6.17 -1.21
C THR A 180 -6.68 7.49 -1.93
N TYR A 181 -5.39 7.82 -2.06
CA TYR A 181 -4.88 8.96 -2.82
C TYR A 181 -5.40 8.97 -4.26
N SER A 182 -5.47 7.81 -4.91
CA SER A 182 -5.98 7.70 -6.28
C SER A 182 -7.40 8.28 -6.45
N ARG A 183 -8.21 8.23 -5.39
CA ARG A 183 -9.62 8.65 -5.36
C ARG A 183 -9.82 10.08 -4.88
N ASN A 184 -9.04 10.53 -3.90
CA ASN A 184 -9.27 11.81 -3.21
C ASN A 184 -8.11 12.82 -3.34
N LYS A 185 -7.00 12.43 -3.98
CA LYS A 185 -5.79 13.24 -4.19
C LYS A 185 -5.19 13.79 -2.89
N TYR A 186 -5.41 13.10 -1.78
CA TYR A 186 -4.85 13.44 -0.48
C TYR A 186 -3.90 12.34 0.01
N MET A 187 -2.62 12.69 0.11
CA MET A 187 -1.56 11.85 0.66
C MET A 187 -1.16 12.39 2.03
N LYS A 188 -0.90 11.50 2.99
CA LYS A 188 -0.36 11.88 4.30
C LYS A 188 0.72 10.92 4.72
N ASP A 189 1.57 11.39 5.62
CA ASP A 189 2.56 10.56 6.28
C ASP A 189 1.87 9.46 7.10
N ILE A 190 2.56 8.33 7.19
CA ILE A 190 2.12 7.17 7.96
C ILE A 190 3.16 6.94 9.06
N SER A 191 2.69 6.96 10.30
CA SER A 191 3.50 6.60 11.46
C SER A 191 2.87 5.38 12.13
N ILE A 192 3.58 4.25 12.09
CA ILE A 192 3.12 3.01 12.69
C ILE A 192 3.67 2.94 14.13
N PRO A 193 2.80 2.88 15.16
CA PRO A 193 3.24 2.80 16.54
C PRO A 193 3.94 1.46 16.81
N CYS A 194 4.91 1.50 17.71
CA CYS A 194 5.55 0.29 18.21
C CYS A 194 4.73 -0.28 19.37
N HIS A 195 4.43 -1.58 19.33
CA HIS A 195 3.62 -2.20 20.38
C HIS A 195 4.52 -2.70 21.51
N LYS A 196 4.24 -2.28 22.75
CA LYS A 196 4.93 -2.80 23.92
C LYS A 196 4.48 -4.24 24.19
N VAL A 197 5.43 -5.13 24.42
CA VAL A 197 5.21 -6.52 24.76
C VAL A 197 5.94 -6.82 26.07
N ASP A 198 5.18 -7.08 27.11
CA ASP A 198 5.69 -7.54 28.40
C ASP A 198 5.18 -8.94 28.71
N LYS A 199 5.52 -9.45 29.90
CA LYS A 199 5.15 -10.80 30.31
C LYS A 199 3.63 -11.01 30.34
N ALA A 200 2.87 -10.02 30.80
CA ALA A 200 1.42 -10.11 30.84
C ALA A 200 0.82 -10.14 29.42
N ALA A 201 1.35 -9.34 28.50
CA ALA A 201 0.93 -9.38 27.10
C ALA A 201 1.18 -10.75 26.45
N ILE A 202 2.31 -11.39 26.72
CA ILE A 202 2.61 -12.75 26.22
C ILE A 202 1.67 -13.78 26.85
N GLU A 203 1.45 -13.74 28.17
CA GLU A 203 0.61 -14.70 28.87
C GLU A 203 -0.88 -14.57 28.54
N SER A 204 -1.32 -13.40 28.06
CA SER A 204 -2.69 -13.17 27.62
C SER A 204 -3.05 -13.88 26.30
N GLY A 205 -2.05 -14.28 25.50
CA GLY A 205 -2.24 -14.83 24.16
C GLY A 205 -2.65 -13.80 23.08
N GLU A 206 -2.83 -12.52 23.43
CA GLU A 206 -3.24 -11.46 22.48
C GLU A 206 -2.30 -11.33 21.28
N LEU A 207 -1.02 -11.64 21.50
CA LEU A 207 0.04 -11.51 20.50
C LEU A 207 0.41 -12.84 19.85
N ASP A 208 -0.30 -13.94 20.14
CA ASP A 208 0.04 -15.27 19.63
C ASP A 208 0.10 -15.26 18.10
N ALA A 209 -0.90 -14.66 17.44
CA ALA A 209 -0.94 -14.52 15.98
C ALA A 209 0.21 -13.69 15.39
N LEU A 210 0.87 -12.85 16.19
CA LEU A 210 1.99 -12.00 15.78
C LEU A 210 3.36 -12.60 16.14
N LEU A 211 3.38 -13.52 17.11
CA LEU A 211 4.58 -14.12 17.70
C LEU A 211 4.82 -15.58 17.27
N THR A 212 3.84 -16.25 16.68
CA THR A 212 4.02 -17.60 16.12
C THR A 212 4.94 -17.60 14.91
N ASN A 213 5.95 -18.49 14.94
CA ASN A 213 6.77 -18.87 13.79
C ASN A 213 5.98 -19.76 12.82
#